data_AF-A0A8H7XU82-F1
#
_entry.id   AF-A0A8H7XU82-F1
#
_cell.length_a   1.000
_cell.length_b   1.000
_cell.length_c   1.000
_cell.angle_alpha   90.00
_cell.angle_beta   90.00
_cell.angle_gamma   90.00
#
_symmetry.space_group_name_H-M   'P 1'
#
loop_
_entity.id
_entity.type
_entity.pdbx_description
1 polymer ?
#
loop_
_entity_poly.entity_id
_entity_poly.type
_entity_poly.pdbx_seq_one_letter_code
_entity_poly.pdbx_strand_id
1 'polypeptide(L)'
;MAALASLSRSPQEVGARIGLALALSSAAGSLVSTPIQGALLGSEFRWSRPAIFSGVFMLISVAFNLVTRVLLAKERGTQKV
;
A
#
# COMPACT_ATOMS: atom_id res chain seq x y z
N MET A 1 -5.08 7.79 -3.75
CA MET A 1 -4.96 8.08 -5.20
C MET A 1 -4.31 9.43 -5.50
N ALA A 2 -4.63 10.52 -4.80
CA ALA A 2 -4.01 11.84 -5.03
C ALA A 2 -2.46 11.83 -4.97
N ALA A 3 -1.87 11.05 -4.06
CA ALA A 3 -0.42 10.89 -3.98
C ALA A 3 0.20 10.31 -5.27
N LEU A 4 -0.43 9.32 -5.90
CA LEU A 4 0.07 8.70 -7.15
C LEU A 4 -0.03 9.68 -8.33
N ALA A 5 -1.11 10.46 -8.40
CA ALA A 5 -1.24 11.52 -9.39
C ALA A 5 -0.17 12.61 -9.19
N SER A 6 0.13 12.97 -7.93
CA SER A 6 1.17 13.96 -7.61
C SER A 6 2.59 13.52 -7.94
N LEU A 7 2.81 12.21 -8.13
CA LEU A 7 4.10 11.62 -8.50
C LEU A 7 4.27 11.49 -10.03
N SER A 8 3.21 11.75 -10.80
CA SER A 8 3.28 11.75 -12.26
C SER A 8 4.01 13.00 -12.78
N ARG A 9 4.80 12.83 -13.84
CA ARG A 9 5.51 13.93 -14.53
C ARG A 9 4.66 14.56 -15.63
N SER A 10 3.68 13.82 -16.16
CA SER A 10 2.73 14.29 -17.16
C SER A 10 1.33 13.71 -16.87
N PRO A 11 0.25 14.46 -17.17
CA PRO A 11 -1.13 14.00 -17.02
C PRO A 11 -1.46 12.72 -17.81
N GLN A 12 -0.78 12.49 -18.93
CA GLN A 12 -1.00 11.35 -19.82
C GLN A 12 -0.63 10.01 -19.16
N GLU A 13 0.34 9.99 -18.25
CA GLU A 13 0.77 8.77 -17.54
C GLU A 13 -0.02 8.49 -16.26
N VAL A 14 -0.80 9.46 -15.77
CA VAL A 14 -1.55 9.36 -14.51
C VAL A 14 -2.50 8.17 -14.53
N GLY A 15 -3.26 8.02 -15.61
CA GLY A 15 -4.24 6.94 -15.75
C GLY A 15 -3.60 5.56 -15.69
N ALA A 16 -2.50 5.35 -16.42
CA ALA A 16 -1.78 4.08 -16.43
C ALA A 16 -1.18 3.74 -15.05
N ARG A 17 -0.59 4.73 -14.36
CA ARG A 17 -0.02 4.52 -13.01
C ARG A 17 -1.08 4.24 -11.96
N ILE A 18 -2.19 4.98 -11.98
CA ILE A 18 -3.31 4.75 -11.07
C ILE A 18 -3.95 3.39 -11.35
N GLY A 19 -4.15 3.04 -12.62
CA GLY A 19 -4.70 1.74 -13.04
C GLY A 19 -3.84 0.56 -12.59
N LEU A 20 -2.52 0.66 -12.78
CA LEU A 20 -1.59 -0.37 -12.31
C LEU A 20 -1.58 -0.48 -10.78
N ALA A 21 -1.52 0.65 -10.08
CA ALA A 21 -1.56 0.65 -8.62
C ALA A 21 -2.86 0.05 -8.08
N LEU A 22 -4.00 0.32 -8.72
CA LEU A 22 -5.28 -0.27 -8.37
C LEU A 22 -5.30 -1.77 -8.63
N ALA A 23 -4.82 -2.22 -9.79
CA ALA A 23 -4.75 -3.64 -10.13
C ALA A 23 -3.91 -4.42 -9.10
N LEU A 24 -2.74 -3.91 -8.75
CA LEU A 24 -1.86 -4.51 -7.74
C LEU A 24 -2.48 -4.48 -6.34
N SER A 25 -3.07 -3.35 -5.95
CA SER A 25 -3.72 -3.21 -4.64
C SER A 25 -4.93 -4.12 -4.49
N SER A 26 -5.75 -4.28 -5.53
CA SER A 26 -6.91 -5.17 -5.51
C SER A 26 -6.49 -6.64 -5.51
N ALA A 27 -5.48 -7.01 -6.30
CA ALA A 27 -4.97 -8.37 -6.34
C ALA A 27 -4.36 -8.79 -4.99
N ALA A 28 -3.41 -8.03 -4.46
CA ALA A 28 -2.75 -8.37 -3.20
C ALA A 28 -3.64 -8.10 -1.97
N GLY A 29 -4.35 -6.98 -1.97
CA GLY A 29 -5.09 -6.48 -0.82
C GLY A 29 -6.44 -7.16 -0.63
N SER A 30 -7.22 -7.40 -1.67
CA SER A 30 -8.55 -7.99 -1.53
C SER A 30 -8.58 -9.45 -1.95
N LEU A 31 -7.95 -9.79 -3.07
CA LEU A 31 -8.08 -11.13 -3.63
C LEU A 31 -7.28 -12.18 -2.84
N VAL A 32 -6.04 -11.85 -2.46
CA VAL A 32 -5.14 -12.78 -1.75
C VAL A 32 -5.33 -12.70 -0.23
N SER A 33 -5.56 -11.51 0.33
CA SER A 33 -5.64 -11.36 1.79
C SER A 33 -6.92 -12.01 2.38
N THR A 34 -8.03 -11.99 1.65
CA THR A 34 -9.32 -12.51 2.13
C THR A 34 -9.27 -14.01 2.46
N PRO A 35 -8.80 -14.91 1.56
CA PRO A 35 -8.67 -16.32 1.91
C PRO A 35 -7.62 -16.57 3.00
N ILE A 36 -6.53 -15.80 3.06
CA ILE A 36 -5.51 -15.92 4.12
C ILE A 36 -6.09 -15.57 5.49
N GLN A 37 -6.82 -14.46 5.59
CA GLN A 37 -7.49 -14.06 6.81
C GLN A 37 -8.55 -15.08 7.23
N GLY A 38 -9.30 -15.64 6.27
CA GLY A 38 -10.24 -16.74 6.52
C GLY A 38 -9.55 -18.00 7.06
N ALA A 39 -8.41 -18.39 6.47
CA ALA A 39 -7.62 -19.53 6.94
C ALA A 39 -7.02 -19.30 8.35
N LEU A 40 -6.58 -18.06 8.65
CA LEU A 40 -6.04 -17.69 9.96
C LEU A 40 -7.09 -17.71 11.07
N LEU A 41 -8.35 -17.40 10.73
CA LEU A 41 -9.47 -17.38 11.67
C LEU A 41 -9.80 -18.79 12.19
N GLY A 42 -9.73 -19.80 11.31
CA GLY A 42 -9.92 -21.22 11.65
C GLY A 42 -11.31 -21.54 12.22
N SER A 43 -11.49 -22.76 12.74
CA SER A 43 -12.75 -23.23 13.33
C SER A 43 -13.07 -22.65 14.71
N GLU A 44 -12.05 -22.18 15.44
CA GLU A 44 -12.18 -21.57 16.77
C GLU A 44 -12.32 -20.05 16.75
N PHE A 45 -12.44 -19.43 15.56
CA PHE A 45 -12.61 -17.98 15.38
C PHE A 45 -11.58 -17.13 16.17
N ARG A 46 -10.30 -17.48 16.09
CA ARG A 46 -9.23 -16.77 16.81
C ARG A 46 -8.82 -15.49 16.07
N TRP A 47 -9.52 -14.39 16.35
CA TRP A 47 -9.32 -13.06 15.73
C TRP A 47 -7.94 -12.42 15.96
N SER A 48 -7.17 -12.90 16.95
CA SER A 48 -5.82 -12.40 17.20
C SER A 48 -4.86 -12.65 16.02
N ARG A 49 -5.02 -13.75 15.29
CA ARG A 49 -4.14 -14.11 14.16
C ARG A 49 -4.38 -13.20 12.93
N PRO A 50 -5.62 -12.97 12.47
CA PRO A 50 -5.90 -11.96 11.45
C PRO A 50 -5.48 -10.54 11.88
N ALA A 51 -5.66 -10.17 13.15
CA ALA A 51 -5.30 -8.84 13.63
C ALA A 51 -3.79 -8.58 13.54
N ILE A 52 -2.96 -9.56 13.92
CA ILE A 52 -1.50 -9.47 13.78
C ILE A 52 -1.11 -9.41 12.29
N PHE A 53 -1.74 -10.22 11.45
CA PHE A 53 -1.51 -10.19 10.00
C PHE A 53 -1.76 -8.79 9.42
N SER A 54 -2.92 -8.20 9.69
CA SER A 54 -3.25 -6.84 9.24
C SER A 54 -2.29 -5.79 9.80
N GLY A 55 -1.88 -5.92 11.07
CA GLY A 55 -0.90 -5.03 11.70
C GLY A 55 0.47 -5.05 10.99
N VAL A 56 0.98 -6.23 10.62
CA VAL A 56 2.24 -6.36 9.87
C VAL A 56 2.16 -5.66 8.51
N PHE A 57 1.07 -5.87 7.77
CA PHE A 57 0.87 -5.19 6.47
C PHE A 57 0.74 -3.67 6.60
N MET A 58 0.19 -3.19 7.72
CA MET A 58 0.13 -1.75 7.99
C MET A 58 1.52 -1.17 8.28
N LEU A 59 2.36 -1.86 9.05
CA LEU A 59 3.75 -1.44 9.30
C LEU A 59 4.57 -1.41 8.00
N ILE A 60 4.41 -2.43 7.15
CA ILE A 60 5.03 -2.46 5.82
C ILE A 60 4.59 -1.26 5.00
N SER A 61 3.29 -0.93 5.00
CA SER A 61 2.74 0.21 4.27
C SER A 61 3.32 1.54 4.76
N VAL A 62 3.49 1.71 6.07
CA VAL A 62 4.14 2.90 6.66
C VAL A 62 5.60 3.01 6.20
N ALA A 63 6.35 1.91 6.21
CA ALA A 63 7.74 1.88 5.75
C ALA A 63 7.86 2.31 4.28
N PHE A 64 7.03 1.76 3.39
CA PHE A 64 7.01 2.15 1.97
C PHE A 64 6.65 3.62 1.76
N ASN A 65 5.67 4.15 2.51
CA ASN A 65 5.32 5.57 2.45
C ASN A 65 6.46 6.46 2.96
N LEU A 66 7.17 6.04 4.02
CA LEU A 66 8.31 6.77 4.53
C LEU A 66 9.44 6.82 3.50
N VAL A 67 9.78 5.70 2.87
CA VAL A 67 10.78 5.65 1.79
C VAL A 67 10.38 6.55 0.63
N THR A 68 9.12 6.47 0.19
CA THR A 68 8.60 7.32 -0.90
C THR A 68 8.71 8.80 -0.54
N ARG A 69 8.38 9.17 0.70
CA ARG A 69 8.50 10.54 1.21
C ARG A 69 9.96 11.02 1.21
N VAL A 70 10.90 10.18 1.66
CA VAL A 70 12.33 10.52 1.68
C VAL A 70 12.88 10.69 0.26
N LEU A 71 12.55 9.77 -0.65
CA LEU A 71 12.97 9.86 -2.05
C LEU A 71 12.38 11.10 -2.74
N LEU A 72 11.09 11.37 -2.53
CA LEU A 72 10.43 12.53 -3.12
C LEU A 72 10.96 13.85 -2.55
N ALA A 73 11.26 13.91 -1.25
CA ALA A 73 11.88 15.08 -0.62
C ALA A 73 13.28 15.34 -1.19
N LYS A 74 14.05 14.27 -1.47
CA LYS A 74 15.35 14.35 -2.13
C LYS A 74 15.24 14.84 -3.58
N GLU A 75 14.29 14.32 -4.36
CA GLU A 75 14.08 14.75 -5.76
C GLU A 75 13.60 16.20 -5.89
N ARG A 76 12.71 16.64 -4.99
CA ARG A 76 12.12 18.00 -5.06
C ARG A 76 13.00 19.08 -4.43
N GLY A 77 14.13 18.71 -3.80
CA GLY A 77 14.96 19.65 -3.04
C GLY A 77 14.22 20.32 -1.87
N THR A 78 13.05 19.80 -1.49
CA THR A 78 12.22 20.31 -0.39
C THR A 78 12.63 19.73 0.96
N GLN A 79 13.83 19.16 1.06
CA GLN A 79 14.48 18.89 2.35
C GLN A 79 14.89 20.22 3.00
N LYS A 80 13.91 21.10 3.25
CA LYS A 80 14.08 22.23 4.14
C LYS A 80 13.91 21.71 5.56
N VAL A 81 15.00 21.91 6.29
CA VAL A 81 15.24 21.77 7.74
C VAL A 81 13.97 21.79 8.57
#